data_AF-A0A2T7MEQ8-F1
#
_entry.id   AF-A0A2T7MEQ8-F1
#
_cell.length_a   1.000
_cell.length_b   1.000
_cell.length_c   1.000
_cell.angle_alpha   90.00
_cell.angle_beta   90.00
_cell.angle_gamma   90.00
#
_symmetry.space_group_name_H-M   'P 1'
#
loop_
_entity.id
_entity.type
_entity.pdbx_description
1 polymer ?
#
loop_
_entity_poly.entity_id
_entity_poly.type
_entity_poly.pdbx_seq_one_letter_code
_entity_poly.pdbx_strand_id
1 'polypeptide(L)'
;MPVDETQYGTVYELVDPTDGETRYIGSTGMPLGKRLAKHANSPTNRGMAYWMGSLDAQGLKPEIKPLMRVPVEYLNVMEKSQIEMHSAEGASLLNGGHYSDNIPILRERVRSLAMDRAAMTGIVAAETAAVVAGKTVIKGIMRVPYVALGIAAVGIVTAGVVYGIKWWNEWQEEEAAKQEAEPATEAEEPAAETEEGEPGWFDSALRLLPWVGSDDDDKPEASVEEEATEATEATAVDEETPVVRVVS
;
A
#
# COMPACT_ATOMS: atom_id res chain seq x y z
N MET A 1 -37.76 23.19 14.01
CA MET A 1 -37.10 21.93 13.62
C MET A 1 -35.68 22.01 14.12
N PRO A 2 -35.18 21.06 14.91
CA PRO A 2 -33.79 21.08 15.32
C PRO A 2 -32.90 21.00 14.08
N VAL A 3 -31.83 21.80 14.10
CA VAL A 3 -30.84 21.89 13.03
C VAL A 3 -30.14 20.54 12.93
N ASP A 4 -30.11 19.96 11.73
CA ASP A 4 -29.33 18.76 11.45
C ASP A 4 -27.87 19.07 11.80
N GLU A 5 -27.31 18.41 12.82
CA GLU A 5 -25.88 18.53 13.11
C GLU A 5 -25.14 17.84 11.97
N THR A 6 -24.74 18.61 10.96
CA THR A 6 -23.95 18.11 9.83
C THR A 6 -22.76 17.32 10.36
N GLN A 7 -22.77 16.00 10.15
CA GLN A 7 -21.67 15.15 10.55
C GLN A 7 -20.49 15.42 9.61
N TYR A 8 -19.29 15.59 10.19
CA TYR A 8 -18.07 15.83 9.41
C TYR A 8 -17.17 14.60 9.41
N GLY A 9 -16.54 14.32 8.28
CA GLY A 9 -15.40 13.40 8.16
C GLY A 9 -14.11 14.12 7.76
N THR A 10 -13.05 13.35 7.58
CA THR A 10 -11.72 13.82 7.19
C THR A 10 -11.24 13.04 5.98
N VAL A 11 -10.81 13.76 4.94
CA VAL A 11 -9.95 13.21 3.88
C VAL A 11 -8.51 13.31 4.37
N TYR A 12 -7.75 12.23 4.22
CA TYR A 12 -6.39 12.10 4.71
C TYR A 12 -5.49 11.45 3.66
N GLU A 13 -4.19 11.59 3.87
CA GLU A 13 -3.16 10.89 3.14
C GLU A 13 -2.35 9.99 4.07
N LEU A 14 -1.81 8.91 3.51
CA LEU A 14 -0.73 8.12 4.10
C LEU A 14 0.57 8.43 3.36
N VAL A 15 1.54 8.92 4.12
CA VAL A 15 2.82 9.40 3.64
C VAL A 15 3.90 8.39 4.01
N ASP A 16 4.78 8.09 3.06
CA ASP A 16 5.95 7.26 3.29
C ASP A 16 7.00 8.05 4.11
N PRO A 17 7.41 7.58 5.29
CA PRO A 17 8.34 8.31 6.15
C PRO A 17 9.77 8.36 5.58
N THR A 18 10.10 7.58 4.55
CA THR A 18 11.44 7.53 3.98
C THR A 18 11.73 8.69 3.02
N ASP A 19 10.72 9.12 2.26
CA ASP A 19 10.87 10.19 1.25
C ASP A 19 9.81 11.29 1.35
N GLY A 20 8.80 11.12 2.21
CA GLY A 20 7.72 12.08 2.36
C GLY A 20 6.69 12.05 1.24
N GLU A 21 6.70 11.04 0.36
CA GLU A 21 5.75 10.95 -0.76
C GLU A 21 4.40 10.37 -0.31
N THR A 22 3.31 10.93 -0.82
CA THR A 22 1.95 10.44 -0.59
C THR A 22 1.73 9.14 -1.37
N ARG A 23 1.46 8.06 -0.64
CA ARG A 23 1.24 6.71 -1.20
C ARG A 23 -0.22 6.32 -1.26
N TYR A 24 -1.07 6.93 -0.45
CA TYR A 24 -2.48 6.58 -0.41
C TYR A 24 -3.31 7.75 0.08
N ILE A 25 -4.47 7.94 -0.53
CA ILE A 25 -5.46 8.93 -0.11
C ILE A 25 -6.72 8.17 0.31
N GLY A 26 -7.37 8.59 1.39
CA GLY A 26 -8.62 8.00 1.79
C GLY A 26 -9.49 8.97 2.58
N SER A 27 -10.73 8.58 2.84
CA SER A 27 -11.63 9.31 3.71
C SER A 27 -12.05 8.49 4.94
N THR A 28 -12.40 9.18 6.04
CA THR A 28 -12.93 8.53 7.24
C THR A 28 -13.75 9.48 8.11
N GLY A 29 -14.81 8.95 8.74
CA GLY A 29 -15.51 9.60 9.86
C GLY A 29 -14.93 9.28 11.24
N MET A 30 -13.91 8.42 11.33
CA MET A 30 -13.28 8.00 12.58
C MET A 30 -12.02 8.83 12.89
N PRO A 31 -11.52 8.85 14.14
CA PRO A 31 -10.21 9.42 14.46
C PRO A 31 -9.09 8.77 13.63
N LEU A 32 -8.19 9.60 13.07
CA LEU A 32 -7.13 9.15 12.15
C LEU A 32 -6.25 8.04 12.72
N GLY A 33 -5.89 8.10 14.02
CA GLY A 33 -5.10 7.04 14.65
C GLY A 33 -5.78 5.66 14.61
N LYS A 34 -7.12 5.61 14.77
CA LYS A 34 -7.89 4.36 14.64
C LYS A 34 -7.93 3.89 13.19
N ARG A 35 -8.06 4.82 12.24
CA ARG A 35 -8.06 4.50 10.81
C ARG A 35 -6.70 3.95 10.34
N LEU A 36 -5.61 4.56 10.80
CA LEU A 36 -4.25 4.08 10.54
C LEU A 36 -4.05 2.66 11.09
N ALA A 37 -4.48 2.40 12.32
CA ALA A 37 -4.43 1.06 12.91
C ALA A 37 -5.27 0.04 12.11
N LYS A 38 -6.44 0.44 11.60
CA LYS A 38 -7.25 -0.41 10.73
C LYS A 38 -6.51 -0.78 9.45
N HIS A 39 -5.87 0.20 8.79
CA HIS A 39 -5.08 -0.05 7.58
C HIS A 39 -3.89 -0.98 7.82
N ALA A 40 -3.18 -0.81 8.94
CA ALA A 40 -2.07 -1.69 9.30
C ALA A 40 -2.50 -3.15 9.50
N ASN A 41 -3.69 -3.38 10.08
CA ASN A 41 -4.21 -4.73 10.32
C ASN A 41 -4.94 -5.33 9.12
N SER A 42 -5.57 -4.49 8.30
CA SER A 42 -6.38 -4.89 7.15
C SER A 42 -6.11 -3.92 6.00
N PRO A 43 -4.99 -4.11 5.28
CA PRO A 43 -4.65 -3.28 4.12
C PRO A 43 -5.75 -3.35 3.06
N THR A 44 -6.04 -2.22 2.43
CA THR A 44 -7.16 -2.12 1.47
C THR A 44 -6.91 -2.95 0.19
N ASN A 45 -5.65 -3.12 -0.20
CA ASN A 45 -5.26 -3.91 -1.36
C ASN A 45 -3.85 -4.51 -1.19
N ARG A 46 -3.44 -5.37 -2.13
CA ARG A 46 -2.13 -6.05 -2.10
C ARG A 46 -0.94 -5.08 -2.15
N GLY A 47 -1.07 -3.95 -2.87
CA GLY A 47 -0.01 -2.94 -2.96
C GLY A 47 0.24 -2.23 -1.64
N MET A 48 -0.83 -1.83 -0.97
CA MET A 48 -0.76 -1.29 0.40
C MET A 48 -0.19 -2.32 1.38
N ALA A 49 -0.60 -3.59 1.28
CA ALA A 49 -0.06 -4.66 2.14
C ALA A 49 1.46 -4.83 1.94
N TYR A 50 1.92 -4.86 0.69
CA TYR A 50 3.34 -4.94 0.36
C TYR A 50 4.13 -3.73 0.89
N TRP A 51 3.61 -2.51 0.66
CA TRP A 51 4.22 -1.28 1.14
C TRP A 51 4.28 -1.21 2.67
N MET A 52 3.19 -1.53 3.38
CA MET A 52 3.19 -1.55 4.84
C MET A 52 4.13 -2.61 5.41
N GLY A 53 4.19 -3.79 4.80
CA GLY A 53 5.13 -4.85 5.18
C GLY A 53 6.59 -4.44 4.97
N SER A 54 6.89 -3.68 3.91
CA SER A 54 8.25 -3.19 3.68
C SER A 54 8.66 -2.09 4.66
N LEU A 55 7.73 -1.26 5.11
CA LEU A 55 7.97 -0.30 6.19
C LEU A 55 8.19 -1.01 7.54
N ASP A 56 7.37 -2.01 7.86
CA ASP A 56 7.48 -2.77 9.11
C ASP A 56 8.81 -3.52 9.21
N ALA A 57 9.28 -4.13 8.11
CA ALA A 57 10.60 -4.75 8.02
C ALA A 57 11.76 -3.77 8.31
N GLN A 58 11.52 -2.47 8.14
CA GLN A 58 12.47 -1.40 8.46
C GLN A 58 12.27 -0.81 9.86
N GLY A 59 11.25 -1.26 10.60
CA GLY A 59 10.84 -0.66 11.87
C GLY A 59 10.18 0.71 11.71
N LEU A 60 9.66 1.01 10.52
CA LEU A 60 8.98 2.26 10.16
C LEU A 60 7.47 2.06 10.10
N LYS A 61 6.73 3.16 10.15
CA LYS A 61 5.27 3.18 10.01
C LYS A 61 4.86 4.34 9.11
N PRO A 62 3.80 4.19 8.28
CA PRO A 62 3.31 5.30 7.48
C PRO A 62 2.78 6.43 8.38
N GLU A 63 3.02 7.68 7.98
CA GLU A 63 2.44 8.85 8.63
C GLU A 63 1.04 9.10 8.07
N ILE A 64 0.05 9.36 8.94
CA ILE A 64 -1.30 9.75 8.51
C ILE A 64 -1.48 11.26 8.71
N LYS A 65 -1.79 12.00 7.63
CA LYS A 65 -1.98 13.46 7.68
C LYS A 65 -3.39 13.84 7.22
N PRO A 66 -4.09 14.72 7.96
CA PRO A 66 -5.36 15.26 7.48
C PRO A 66 -5.10 16.21 6.31
N LEU A 67 -5.81 16.02 5.20
CA LEU A 67 -5.84 16.96 4.08
C LEU A 67 -6.94 18.00 4.29
N MET A 68 -8.16 17.53 4.60
CA MET A 68 -9.31 18.41 4.80
C MET A 68 -10.42 17.75 5.61
N ARG A 69 -11.23 18.59 6.27
CA ARG A 69 -12.44 18.18 6.99
C ARG A 69 -13.66 18.63 6.18
N VAL A 70 -14.55 17.70 5.85
CA VAL A 70 -15.70 17.95 4.97
C VAL A 70 -16.96 17.28 5.54
N PRO A 71 -18.18 17.77 5.22
CA PRO A 71 -19.40 17.05 5.54
C PRO A 71 -19.37 15.62 4.97
N VAL A 72 -19.96 14.67 5.69
CA VAL A 72 -19.91 13.23 5.36
C VAL A 72 -20.42 12.95 3.95
N GLU A 73 -21.46 13.65 3.51
CA GLU A 73 -22.07 13.56 2.18
C GLU A 73 -21.09 13.90 1.04
N TYR A 74 -20.03 14.67 1.31
CA TYR A 74 -19.02 15.05 0.32
C TYR A 74 -17.72 14.23 0.40
N LEU A 75 -17.57 13.30 1.36
CA LEU A 75 -16.31 12.59 1.57
C LEU A 75 -15.81 11.86 0.33
N ASN A 76 -16.69 11.10 -0.34
CA ASN A 76 -16.32 10.29 -1.49
C ASN A 76 -15.90 11.16 -2.69
N VAL A 77 -16.61 12.26 -2.93
CA VAL A 77 -16.30 13.21 -4.02
C VAL A 77 -14.95 13.87 -3.77
N MET A 78 -14.70 14.30 -2.54
CA MET A 78 -13.44 14.96 -2.18
C MET A 78 -12.26 13.98 -2.17
N GLU A 79 -12.44 12.73 -1.71
CA GLU A 79 -11.43 11.68 -1.82
C GLU A 79 -11.03 11.44 -3.28
N LYS A 80 -12.00 11.27 -4.18
CA LYS A 80 -11.74 11.06 -5.61
C LYS A 80 -11.00 12.24 -6.24
N SER A 81 -11.45 13.46 -5.96
CA SER A 81 -10.79 14.68 -6.45
C SER A 81 -9.33 14.78 -5.98
N GLN A 82 -9.04 14.40 -4.74
CA GLN A 82 -7.68 14.40 -4.20
C GLN A 82 -6.80 13.31 -4.85
N ILE A 83 -7.35 12.12 -5.12
CA ILE A 83 -6.66 11.05 -5.86
C ILE A 83 -6.27 11.53 -7.26
N GLU A 84 -7.22 12.12 -7.99
CA GLU A 84 -6.97 12.65 -9.34
C GLU A 84 -5.90 13.74 -9.34
N MET A 85 -5.97 14.68 -8.39
CA MET A 85 -4.99 15.76 -8.22
C MET A 85 -3.58 15.22 -7.98
N HIS A 86 -3.39 14.34 -6.99
CA HIS A 86 -2.08 13.79 -6.67
C HIS A 86 -1.55 12.86 -7.76
N SER A 87 -2.43 12.11 -8.43
CA SER A 87 -2.03 11.32 -9.59
C SER A 87 -1.55 12.20 -10.74
N ALA A 88 -2.19 13.34 -10.98
CA ALA A 88 -1.78 14.30 -12.02
C ALA A 88 -0.44 14.98 -11.68
N GLU A 89 -0.14 15.13 -10.39
CA GLU A 89 1.16 15.61 -9.89
C GLU A 89 2.27 14.55 -9.95
N GLY A 90 1.95 13.31 -10.35
CA GLY A 90 2.91 12.22 -10.48
C GLY A 90 3.18 11.45 -9.19
N ALA A 91 2.30 11.57 -8.18
CA ALA A 91 2.41 10.75 -6.97
C ALA A 91 2.19 9.27 -7.30
N SER A 92 3.02 8.40 -6.71
CA SER A 92 2.92 6.95 -6.93
C SER A 92 1.85 6.34 -6.02
N LEU A 93 0.59 6.69 -6.26
CA LEU A 93 -0.55 6.30 -5.43
C LEU A 93 -0.83 4.79 -5.50
N LEU A 94 -1.26 4.25 -4.37
CA LEU A 94 -1.69 2.85 -4.18
C LEU A 94 -3.21 2.72 -4.10
N ASN A 95 -3.95 3.76 -4.43
CA ASN A 95 -5.40 3.72 -4.61
C ASN A 95 -5.79 2.79 -5.78
N GLY A 96 -7.03 2.31 -5.77
CA GLY A 96 -7.55 1.44 -6.84
C GLY A 96 -7.42 2.10 -8.21
N GLY A 97 -6.94 1.35 -9.20
CA GLY A 97 -6.65 1.85 -10.56
C GLY A 97 -5.21 2.35 -10.79
N HIS A 98 -4.47 2.71 -9.74
CA HIS A 98 -3.09 3.21 -9.86
C HIS A 98 -2.03 2.27 -9.29
N TYR A 99 -2.41 1.37 -8.38
CA TYR A 99 -1.41 0.60 -7.64
C TYR A 99 -0.60 -0.35 -8.54
N SER A 100 -1.19 -0.96 -9.57
CA SER A 100 -0.50 -1.91 -10.48
C SER A 100 0.75 -1.29 -11.10
N ASP A 101 0.63 -0.03 -11.51
CA ASP A 101 1.66 0.70 -12.23
C ASP A 101 2.79 1.13 -11.29
N ASN A 102 2.46 1.29 -10.01
CA ASN A 102 3.37 1.76 -8.97
C ASN A 102 4.06 0.63 -8.18
N ILE A 103 3.60 -0.63 -8.27
CA ILE A 103 4.28 -1.77 -7.62
C ILE A 103 5.75 -1.92 -8.04
N PRO A 104 6.12 -1.86 -9.34
CA PRO A 104 7.52 -1.99 -9.74
C PRO A 104 8.41 -0.93 -9.10
N ILE A 105 7.92 0.31 -8.99
CA ILE A 105 8.63 1.44 -8.37
C ILE A 105 8.88 1.15 -6.88
N LEU A 106 7.85 0.68 -6.16
CA LEU A 106 7.99 0.29 -4.76
C LEU A 106 8.98 -0.86 -4.58
N ARG A 107 8.93 -1.89 -5.44
CA ARG A 107 9.85 -3.04 -5.37
C ARG A 107 11.30 -2.62 -5.56
N GLU A 108 11.56 -1.79 -6.56
CA GLU A 108 12.91 -1.30 -6.83
C GLU A 108 13.44 -0.48 -5.65
N ARG A 109 12.59 0.35 -5.06
CA ARG A 109 12.98 1.11 -3.88
C ARG A 109 13.29 0.23 -2.67
N VAL A 110 12.43 -0.75 -2.37
CA VAL A 110 12.67 -1.70 -1.27
C VAL A 110 13.97 -2.46 -1.50
N ARG A 111 14.26 -2.85 -2.74
CA ARG A 111 15.53 -3.48 -3.12
C ARG A 111 16.73 -2.56 -2.87
N SER A 112 16.66 -1.29 -3.30
CA SER A 112 17.71 -0.30 -3.07
C SER A 112 18.00 -0.11 -1.57
N LEU A 113 16.95 0.08 -0.76
CA LEU A 113 17.09 0.26 0.69
C LEU A 113 17.68 -0.98 1.38
N ALA A 114 17.32 -2.18 0.91
CA ALA A 114 17.91 -3.43 1.41
C ALA A 114 19.41 -3.52 1.08
N MET A 115 19.82 -3.10 -0.13
CA MET A 115 21.24 -3.07 -0.53
C MET A 115 22.03 -2.05 0.29
N ASP A 116 21.49 -0.85 0.51
CA ASP A 116 22.13 0.19 1.34
C ASP A 116 22.31 -0.27 2.79
N ARG A 117 21.30 -0.95 3.34
CA ARG A 117 21.37 -1.53 4.69
C ARG A 117 22.39 -2.67 4.78
N ALA A 118 22.47 -3.52 3.76
CA ALA A 118 23.46 -4.59 3.70
C ALA A 118 24.89 -4.01 3.64
N ALA A 119 25.10 -2.98 2.83
CA ALA A 119 26.38 -2.27 2.75
C ALA A 119 26.78 -1.65 4.10
N MET A 120 25.86 -0.94 4.75
CA MET A 120 26.05 -0.38 6.10
C MET A 120 26.39 -1.45 7.14
N THR A 121 25.65 -2.56 7.15
CA THR A 121 25.87 -3.65 8.12
C THR A 121 27.21 -4.33 7.89
N GLY A 122 27.64 -4.51 6.63
CA GLY A 122 28.95 -5.04 6.28
C GLY A 122 30.10 -4.17 6.81
N ILE A 123 29.97 -2.84 6.72
CA ILE A 123 30.95 -1.89 7.26
C ILE A 123 31.05 -2.02 8.77
N VAL A 124 29.93 -2.02 9.48
CA VAL A 124 29.91 -2.14 10.95
C VAL A 124 30.49 -3.49 11.41
N ALA A 125 30.16 -4.58 10.72
CA ALA A 125 30.72 -5.90 11.02
C ALA A 125 32.24 -5.94 10.82
N ALA A 126 32.75 -5.34 9.75
CA ALA A 126 34.19 -5.26 9.47
C ALA A 126 34.93 -4.41 10.52
N GLU A 127 34.39 -3.25 10.90
CA GLU A 127 34.97 -2.41 11.96
C GLU A 127 34.96 -3.12 13.32
N THR A 128 33.84 -3.78 13.65
CA THR A 128 33.73 -4.54 14.91
C THR A 128 34.74 -5.69 14.94
N ALA A 129 34.91 -6.41 13.83
CA ALA A 129 35.91 -7.46 13.70
C ALA A 129 37.35 -6.92 13.85
N ALA A 130 37.65 -5.77 13.25
CA ALA A 130 38.97 -5.13 13.36
C ALA A 130 39.27 -4.67 14.80
N VAL A 131 38.29 -4.09 15.50
CA VAL A 131 38.43 -3.68 16.91
C VAL A 131 38.63 -4.88 17.83
N VAL A 132 37.88 -5.96 17.61
CA VAL A 132 38.03 -7.21 18.39
C VAL A 132 39.41 -7.84 18.12
N ALA A 133 39.83 -7.93 16.86
CA ALA A 133 41.15 -8.44 16.51
C ALA A 133 42.29 -7.60 17.13
N GLY A 134 42.21 -6.27 17.03
CA GLY A 134 43.20 -5.34 17.58
C GLY A 134 43.32 -5.40 19.12
N LYS A 135 42.21 -5.53 19.84
CA LYS A 135 42.23 -5.70 21.31
C LYS A 135 42.83 -7.04 21.76
N THR A 136 42.71 -8.07 20.93
CA THR A 136 43.25 -9.41 21.24
C THR A 136 44.77 -9.46 21.12
N VAL A 137 45.36 -8.68 20.20
CA VAL A 137 46.81 -8.58 20.00
C VAL A 137 47.51 -7.89 21.19
N ILE A 138 46.88 -6.89 21.81
CA ILE A 138 47.51 -6.12 22.90
C ILE A 138 47.51 -6.89 24.24
N LYS A 139 46.62 -7.86 24.44
CA LYS A 139 46.63 -8.72 25.64
C LYS A 139 47.39 -10.05 25.47
N GLY A 140 47.84 -10.38 24.26
CA GLY A 140 48.27 -11.73 23.87
C GLY A 140 49.76 -11.98 23.65
N ILE A 141 50.68 -11.15 24.18
CA ILE A 141 52.12 -11.49 24.19
C ILE A 141 52.45 -12.58 25.23
N MET A 142 51.50 -13.01 26.06
CA MET A 142 51.68 -14.19 26.90
C MET A 142 50.52 -15.18 26.73
N ARG A 143 50.85 -16.33 26.12
CA ARG A 143 50.17 -17.64 26.15
C ARG A 143 49.15 -17.99 25.04
N VAL A 144 49.58 -18.96 24.22
CA VAL A 144 48.94 -20.28 23.97
C VAL A 144 48.04 -20.43 22.71
N PRO A 145 48.15 -21.59 21.99
CA PRO A 145 47.59 -21.95 20.67
C PRO A 145 46.06 -21.95 20.43
N TYR A 146 45.22 -21.39 21.31
CA TYR A 146 43.75 -21.48 21.15
C TYR A 146 43.15 -20.50 20.12
N VAL A 147 43.92 -19.54 19.61
CA VAL A 147 43.45 -18.53 18.64
C VAL A 147 43.05 -19.15 17.29
N ALA A 148 43.70 -20.25 16.87
CA ALA A 148 43.39 -20.91 15.60
C ALA A 148 41.99 -21.55 15.57
N LEU A 149 41.47 -21.99 16.71
CA LEU A 149 40.13 -22.60 16.81
C LEU A 149 38.99 -21.57 16.75
N GLY A 150 39.21 -20.35 17.26
CA GLY A 150 38.21 -19.29 17.24
C GLY A 150 37.94 -18.73 15.84
N ILE A 151 38.96 -18.63 14.98
CA ILE A 151 38.83 -18.10 13.62
C ILE A 151 38.03 -19.06 12.72
N ALA A 152 38.20 -20.38 12.90
CA ALA A 152 37.45 -21.38 12.13
C ALA A 152 35.94 -21.35 12.42
N ALA A 153 35.54 -21.12 13.67
CA ALA A 153 34.13 -21.05 14.05
C ALA A 153 33.40 -19.85 13.44
N VAL A 154 34.06 -18.68 13.36
CA VAL A 154 33.48 -17.48 12.73
C VAL A 154 33.28 -17.69 11.22
N GLY A 155 34.23 -18.35 10.55
CA GLY A 155 34.11 -18.67 9.12
C GLY A 155 32.95 -19.60 8.78
N ILE A 156 32.60 -20.55 9.67
CA ILE A 156 31.47 -21.47 9.47
C ILE A 156 30.13 -20.74 9.57
N VAL A 157 29.99 -19.79 10.50
CA VAL A 157 28.74 -19.04 10.68
C VAL A 157 28.49 -18.11 9.50
N THR A 158 29.51 -17.39 9.01
CA THR A 158 29.36 -16.53 7.83
C THR A 158 29.07 -17.32 6.56
N ALA A 159 29.73 -18.47 6.36
CA ALA A 159 29.42 -19.36 5.24
C ALA A 159 27.97 -19.87 5.28
N GLY A 160 27.46 -20.23 6.47
CA GLY A 160 26.07 -20.66 6.65
C GLY A 160 25.04 -19.59 6.31
N VAL A 161 25.28 -18.34 6.71
CA VAL A 161 24.38 -17.21 6.38
C VAL A 161 24.36 -16.92 4.87
N VAL A 162 25.53 -16.90 4.22
CA VAL A 162 25.62 -16.69 2.77
C VAL A 162 24.92 -17.83 2.01
N TYR A 163 25.10 -19.07 2.45
CA TYR A 163 24.43 -20.22 1.83
C TYR A 163 22.91 -20.18 2.02
N GLY A 164 22.43 -19.76 3.20
CA GLY A 164 21.00 -19.61 3.49
C GLY A 164 20.31 -18.54 2.63
N ILE A 165 20.97 -17.39 2.41
CA ILE A 165 20.44 -16.34 1.53
C ILE A 165 20.36 -16.82 0.09
N LYS A 166 21.40 -17.52 -0.40
CA LYS A 166 21.41 -18.08 -1.74
C LYS A 166 20.28 -19.10 -1.92
N TRP A 167 20.13 -20.03 -0.98
CA TRP A 167 19.06 -21.02 -0.99
C TRP A 167 17.67 -20.38 -0.98
N TRP A 168 17.46 -19.32 -0.20
CA TRP A 168 16.19 -18.59 -0.16
C TRP A 168 15.83 -17.95 -1.52
N ASN A 169 16.82 -17.38 -2.22
CA ASN A 169 16.61 -16.79 -3.54
C ASN A 169 16.28 -17.86 -4.59
N GLU A 170 17.01 -18.99 -4.60
CA GLU A 170 16.71 -20.13 -5.49
C GLU A 170 15.30 -20.67 -5.25
N TRP A 171 14.87 -20.73 -3.99
CA TRP A 171 13.51 -21.15 -3.64
C TRP A 171 12.43 -20.19 -4.17
N GLN A 172 12.66 -18.87 -4.08
CA GLN A 172 11.75 -17.86 -4.65
C GLN A 172 11.63 -17.97 -6.17
N GLU A 173 12.74 -18.21 -6.87
CA GLU A 173 12.75 -18.40 -8.32
C GLU A 173 12.00 -19.68 -8.72
N GLU A 174 12.13 -20.76 -7.96
CA GLU A 174 11.40 -22.01 -8.20
C GLU A 174 9.88 -21.84 -8.01
N GLU A 175 9.45 -21.12 -6.96
CA GLU A 175 8.03 -20.84 -6.73
C GLU A 175 7.44 -19.88 -7.78
N ALA A 176 8.21 -18.89 -8.24
CA ALA A 176 7.81 -18.03 -9.34
C ALA A 176 7.65 -18.84 -10.65
N ALA A 177 8.59 -19.74 -10.94
CA ALA A 177 8.53 -20.61 -12.10
C ALA A 177 7.34 -21.59 -12.04
N LYS A 178 6.98 -22.09 -10.85
CA LYS A 178 5.77 -22.94 -10.68
C LYS A 178 4.49 -22.17 -10.99
N GLN A 179 4.39 -20.90 -10.57
CA GLN A 179 3.23 -20.06 -10.90
C GLN A 179 3.12 -19.74 -12.40
N GLU A 180 4.24 -19.58 -13.11
CA GLU A 180 4.22 -19.41 -14.57
C GLU A 180 3.95 -20.72 -15.32
N ALA A 181 4.33 -21.87 -14.75
CA ALA A 181 4.19 -23.19 -15.37
C ALA A 181 2.80 -23.83 -15.15
N GLU A 182 1.96 -23.30 -14.25
CA GLU A 182 0.54 -23.64 -14.26
C GLU A 182 -0.09 -22.96 -15.48
N PRO A 183 -0.38 -23.70 -16.57
CA PRO A 183 -1.05 -23.10 -17.72
C PRO A 183 -2.36 -22.54 -17.19
N ALA A 184 -2.61 -21.26 -17.48
CA ALA A 184 -3.94 -20.69 -17.35
C ALA A 184 -4.88 -21.68 -18.04
N THR A 185 -5.59 -22.46 -17.24
CA THR A 185 -6.60 -23.39 -17.74
C THR A 185 -7.68 -22.46 -18.25
N GLU A 186 -7.53 -22.19 -19.54
CA GLU A 186 -8.41 -21.46 -20.41
C GLU A 186 -9.82 -22.00 -20.13
N ALA A 187 -10.59 -21.20 -19.40
CA ALA A 187 -12.02 -21.42 -19.26
C ALA A 187 -12.63 -21.17 -20.65
N GLU A 188 -12.55 -22.18 -21.53
CA GLU A 188 -13.50 -22.36 -22.60
C GLU A 188 -14.87 -22.52 -21.94
N GLU A 189 -15.61 -21.43 -21.79
CA GLU A 189 -17.05 -21.50 -21.60
C GLU A 189 -17.69 -21.94 -22.94
N PRO A 190 -18.31 -23.13 -23.00
CA PRO A 190 -19.21 -23.45 -24.09
C PRO A 190 -20.48 -22.60 -23.95
N ALA A 191 -20.91 -22.04 -25.08
CA ALA A 191 -22.18 -21.38 -25.22
C ALA A 191 -23.35 -22.30 -24.82
N ALA A 192 -24.27 -21.71 -24.04
CA ALA A 192 -25.68 -22.09 -23.87
C ALA A 192 -25.98 -23.45 -23.23
N GLU A 193 -26.60 -23.44 -22.05
CA GLU A 193 -28.03 -23.78 -21.87
C GLU A 193 -28.41 -23.68 -20.39
N THR A 194 -29.61 -23.17 -20.16
CA THR A 194 -30.31 -23.05 -18.88
C THR A 194 -30.52 -24.42 -18.21
N GLU A 195 -29.93 -24.65 -17.04
CA GLU A 195 -30.40 -25.67 -16.10
C GLU A 195 -30.21 -25.21 -14.65
N GLU A 196 -31.29 -25.28 -13.88
CA GLU A 196 -31.36 -25.03 -12.43
C GLU A 196 -30.54 -26.10 -11.69
N GLY A 197 -29.28 -25.78 -11.35
CA GLY A 197 -28.36 -26.69 -10.66
C GLY A 197 -28.12 -26.29 -9.20
N GLU A 198 -28.30 -27.25 -8.30
CA GLU A 198 -28.21 -27.12 -6.84
C GLU A 198 -26.88 -26.51 -6.31
N PRO A 199 -26.91 -25.79 -5.18
CA PRO A 199 -25.74 -25.13 -4.61
C PRO A 199 -24.66 -26.15 -4.20
N GLY A 200 -23.49 -26.02 -4.83
CA GLY A 200 -22.31 -26.84 -4.57
C GLY A 200 -21.75 -26.65 -3.15
N TRP A 201 -21.20 -27.75 -2.61
CA TRP A 201 -20.67 -27.87 -1.24
C TRP A 201 -19.61 -26.82 -0.81
N PHE A 202 -19.04 -26.04 -1.74
CA PHE A 202 -18.17 -24.91 -1.41
C PHE A 202 -18.89 -23.75 -0.69
N ASP A 203 -20.21 -23.63 -0.86
CA ASP A 203 -21.04 -22.67 -0.13
C ASP A 203 -21.17 -22.99 1.37
N SER A 204 -20.77 -24.21 1.78
CA SER A 204 -20.79 -24.63 3.19
C SER A 204 -19.55 -24.21 3.99
N ALA A 205 -18.42 -23.90 3.33
CA ALA A 205 -17.18 -23.56 4.03
C ALA A 205 -17.14 -22.10 4.50
N LEU A 206 -17.91 -21.20 3.87
CA LEU A 206 -18.00 -19.78 4.26
C LEU A 206 -18.99 -19.53 5.42
N ARG A 207 -19.77 -20.53 5.85
CA ARG A 207 -20.74 -20.42 6.97
C ARG A 207 -20.17 -20.63 8.37
N LEU A 208 -18.88 -20.96 8.52
CA LEU A 208 -18.27 -21.23 9.85
C LEU A 208 -17.41 -20.07 10.40
N LEU A 209 -17.26 -18.98 9.65
CA LEU A 209 -16.81 -17.72 10.25
C LEU A 209 -18.02 -17.02 10.84
N PRO A 210 -17.96 -16.50 12.08
CA PRO A 210 -19.01 -15.64 12.61
C PRO A 210 -19.06 -14.35 11.79
N TRP A 211 -19.89 -14.38 10.75
CA TRP A 211 -20.33 -13.20 10.03
C TRP A 211 -21.19 -12.38 10.98
N VAL A 212 -20.60 -11.32 11.52
CA VAL A 212 -21.32 -10.26 12.24
C VAL A 212 -22.02 -9.44 11.16
N GLY A 213 -23.34 -9.55 11.15
CA GLY A 213 -24.20 -9.16 10.05
C GLY A 213 -24.08 -7.71 9.59
N SER A 214 -24.34 -7.54 8.30
CA SER A 214 -25.08 -6.40 7.79
C SER A 214 -26.39 -6.96 7.25
N ASP A 215 -27.37 -7.04 8.14
CA ASP A 215 -28.77 -7.21 7.77
C ASP A 215 -29.20 -6.00 6.92
N ASP A 216 -29.89 -6.31 5.83
CA ASP A 216 -30.95 -5.53 5.19
C ASP A 216 -30.66 -4.08 4.77
N ASP A 217 -30.27 -3.91 3.50
CA ASP A 217 -30.68 -2.75 2.70
C ASP A 217 -30.78 -3.15 1.20
N ASP A 218 -31.44 -4.28 0.91
CA ASP A 218 -32.06 -4.52 -0.40
C ASP A 218 -33.34 -3.69 -0.48
N LYS A 219 -33.16 -2.39 -0.72
CA LYS A 219 -34.25 -1.49 -1.07
C LYS A 219 -34.40 -1.54 -2.59
N PRO A 220 -35.55 -2.00 -3.14
CA PRO A 220 -35.75 -2.01 -4.58
C PRO A 220 -35.67 -0.57 -5.10
N GLU A 221 -34.75 -0.34 -6.03
CA GLU A 221 -34.67 0.89 -6.78
C GLU A 221 -36.00 1.10 -7.51
N ALA A 222 -36.77 2.07 -7.03
CA ALA A 222 -37.89 2.60 -7.78
C ALA A 222 -37.32 3.25 -9.03
N SER A 223 -37.58 2.62 -10.17
CA SER A 223 -37.48 3.20 -11.50
C SER A 223 -38.26 4.52 -11.53
N VAL A 224 -37.55 5.63 -11.33
CA VAL A 224 -38.07 6.97 -11.63
C VAL A 224 -37.94 7.14 -13.13
N GLU A 225 -39.08 7.07 -13.82
CA GLU A 225 -39.21 7.53 -15.19
C GLU A 225 -38.82 9.02 -15.22
N GLU A 226 -37.65 9.32 -15.80
CA GLU A 226 -37.18 10.68 -16.00
C GLU A 226 -37.95 11.28 -17.17
N GLU A 227 -39.02 12.01 -16.83
CA GLU A 227 -39.84 12.78 -17.75
C GLU A 227 -39.01 13.95 -18.31
N ALA A 228 -38.57 13.82 -19.55
CA ALA A 228 -37.90 14.87 -20.29
C ALA A 228 -38.87 16.04 -20.56
N THR A 229 -38.77 17.10 -19.77
CA THR A 229 -39.30 18.44 -20.06
C THR A 229 -38.10 19.39 -20.17
N GLU A 230 -37.75 19.80 -21.38
CA GLU A 230 -38.21 21.01 -22.08
C GLU A 230 -37.55 22.31 -21.57
N ALA A 231 -37.02 23.05 -22.55
CA ALA A 231 -36.65 24.47 -22.54
C ALA A 231 -35.47 24.93 -21.66
N THR A 232 -34.33 25.20 -22.31
CA THR A 232 -33.56 26.42 -21.97
C THR A 232 -33.32 27.26 -23.22
N GLU A 233 -33.95 28.43 -23.12
CA GLU A 233 -33.96 29.58 -23.98
C GLU A 233 -32.57 30.24 -24.04
N ALA A 234 -32.08 30.47 -25.25
CA ALA A 234 -30.84 31.17 -25.50
C ALA A 234 -30.99 32.65 -25.12
N THR A 235 -30.48 33.04 -23.96
CA THR A 235 -30.31 34.45 -23.60
C THR A 235 -28.92 34.91 -24.06
N ALA A 236 -28.88 35.64 -25.16
CA ALA A 236 -27.72 36.40 -25.59
C ALA A 236 -27.43 37.49 -24.55
N VAL A 237 -26.29 37.38 -23.86
CA VAL A 237 -25.78 38.45 -22.98
C VAL A 237 -24.86 39.32 -23.81
N ASP A 238 -25.25 40.58 -23.90
CA ASP A 238 -24.59 41.68 -24.60
C ASP A 238 -23.24 42.01 -23.95
N GLU A 239 -22.17 42.01 -24.73
CA GLU A 239 -20.82 42.35 -24.28
C GLU A 239 -20.63 43.88 -24.23
N GLU A 240 -20.97 44.53 -23.12
CA GLU A 240 -20.50 45.90 -22.85
C GLU A 240 -19.07 45.87 -22.28
N THR A 241 -18.11 46.25 -23.12
CA THR A 241 -16.70 46.45 -22.76
C THR A 241 -16.49 47.80 -22.07
N PRO A 242 -15.91 47.87 -20.86
CA PRO A 242 -15.57 49.15 -20.24
C PRO A 242 -14.27 49.74 -20.84
N VAL A 243 -14.42 50.90 -21.48
CA VAL A 243 -13.31 51.74 -21.96
C VAL A 243 -12.59 52.38 -20.76
N VAL A 244 -11.39 51.91 -20.46
CA VAL A 244 -10.49 52.55 -19.48
C VAL A 244 -9.84 53.78 -20.12
N ARG A 245 -10.22 54.98 -19.67
CA ARG A 245 -9.53 56.23 -20.02
C ARG A 245 -8.27 56.39 -19.18
N VAL A 246 -7.11 56.39 -19.83
CA VAL A 246 -5.84 56.85 -19.26
C VAL A 246 -5.83 58.37 -19.28
N VAL A 247 -5.77 59.01 -18.11
CA VAL A 247 -5.52 60.45 -17.99
C VAL A 247 -4.02 60.61 -17.73
N SER A 248 -3.37 61.39 -18.60
CA SER A 248 -1.95 61.79 -18.52
C SER A 248 -1.78 63.09 -17.73
#